data_AF-A0A8T4HRE8-F1
#
_entry.id   AF-A0A8T4HRE8-F1
#
_cell.length_a   1.000
_cell.length_b   1.000
_cell.length_c   1.000
_cell.angle_alpha   90.00
_cell.angle_beta   90.00
_cell.angle_gamma   90.00
#
_symmetry.space_group_name_H-M   'P 1'
#
loop_
_entity.id
_entity.type
_entity.pdbx_description
1 polymer ?
#
loop_
_entity_poly.entity_id
_entity_poly.type
_entity_poly.pdbx_seq_one_letter_code
_entity_poly.pdbx_strand_id
1 'polypeptide(L)'
;MAAEAAVTEELRALRARVPQVGGALAATVDGFVLAEDLARAQDGRRPEAEPLAALTAAALGLAFRMNEATGRGAFRELLLHGELGYVATYAAGPTAVLTLLADDRINVGRLHLEGRRAAGRIGALLAEPRSFPAEHSTAEPPAPSDSRPQLERRRLPLERRRRNAPAPEDSARRTTE
;
A
#
# COMPACT_ATOMS: atom_id res chain seq x y z
N MET A 1 -11.30 -4.43 10.88
CA MET A 1 -12.30 -3.81 11.77
C MET A 1 -12.26 -2.28 11.72
N ALA A 2 -11.24 -1.57 12.22
CA ALA A 2 -11.25 -0.09 12.17
C ALA A 2 -11.17 0.49 10.75
N ALA A 3 -10.20 0.03 9.95
CA ALA A 3 -10.04 0.48 8.56
C ALA A 3 -11.26 0.14 7.69
N GLU A 4 -11.80 -1.06 7.82
CA GLU A 4 -13.03 -1.49 7.14
C GLU A 4 -14.21 -0.56 7.45
N ALA A 5 -14.48 -0.28 8.74
CA ALA A 5 -15.56 0.62 9.14
C ALA A 5 -15.38 2.04 8.57
N ALA A 6 -14.14 2.56 8.57
CA ALA A 6 -13.82 3.87 7.99
C ALA A 6 -14.03 3.89 6.47
N VAL A 7 -13.66 2.81 5.76
CA VAL A 7 -13.91 2.68 4.33
C VAL A 7 -15.41 2.60 4.06
N THR A 8 -16.17 1.79 4.79
CA THR A 8 -17.64 1.72 4.66
C THR A 8 -18.30 3.08 4.85
N GLU A 9 -17.84 3.86 5.83
CA GLU A 9 -18.36 5.21 6.06
C GLU A 9 -18.05 6.15 4.88
N GLU A 10 -16.85 6.07 4.30
CA GLU A 10 -16.52 6.82 3.09
C GLU A 10 -17.40 6.41 1.89
N LEU A 11 -17.70 5.11 1.72
CA LEU A 11 -18.61 4.63 0.66
C LEU A 11 -20.02 5.23 0.83
N ARG A 12 -20.55 5.22 2.06
CA ARG A 12 -21.86 5.83 2.38
C ARG A 12 -21.86 7.33 2.14
N ALA A 13 -20.80 8.02 2.59
CA ALA A 13 -20.64 9.45 2.39
C ALA A 13 -20.57 9.80 0.89
N LEU A 14 -19.91 8.98 0.07
CA LEU A 14 -19.90 9.14 -1.38
C LEU A 14 -21.30 9.04 -1.99
N ARG A 15 -22.08 8.03 -1.61
CA ARG A 15 -23.46 7.88 -2.10
C ARG A 15 -24.38 8.99 -1.63
N ALA A 16 -24.16 9.55 -0.45
CA ALA A 16 -24.86 10.75 0.00
C ALA A 16 -24.50 11.99 -0.85
N ARG A 17 -23.25 12.12 -1.29
CA ARG A 17 -22.81 13.22 -2.18
C ARG A 17 -23.25 13.03 -3.63
N VAL A 18 -23.45 11.79 -4.08
CA VAL A 18 -23.86 11.45 -5.46
C VAL A 18 -25.00 10.43 -5.43
N PRO A 19 -26.26 10.87 -5.29
CA PRO A 19 -27.41 9.97 -5.15
C PRO A 19 -27.64 9.02 -6.33
N GLN A 20 -27.11 9.36 -7.52
CA GLN A 20 -27.14 8.50 -8.71
C GLN A 20 -26.20 7.28 -8.62
N VAL A 21 -25.32 7.24 -7.62
CA VAL A 21 -24.50 6.05 -7.32
C VAL A 21 -25.33 5.09 -6.48
N GLY A 22 -25.86 4.07 -7.14
CA GLY A 22 -26.69 3.02 -6.52
C GLY A 22 -25.90 2.03 -5.69
N GLY A 23 -24.60 1.87 -5.95
CA GLY A 23 -23.73 0.99 -5.18
C GLY A 23 -22.27 1.38 -5.26
N ALA A 24 -21.52 1.08 -4.21
CA ALA A 24 -20.07 1.27 -4.15
C ALA A 24 -19.39 0.07 -3.49
N LEU A 25 -18.21 -0.28 -3.98
CA LEU A 25 -17.41 -1.41 -3.52
C LEU A 25 -15.94 -0.98 -3.44
N ALA A 26 -15.32 -1.21 -2.29
CA ALA A 26 -13.86 -1.18 -2.15
C ALA A 26 -13.34 -2.62 -2.14
N ALA A 27 -12.37 -2.91 -2.99
CA ALA A 27 -11.76 -4.24 -3.10
C ALA A 27 -10.25 -4.13 -3.30
N THR A 28 -9.53 -5.21 -3.03
CA THR A 28 -8.13 -5.33 -3.41
C THR A 28 -8.00 -5.49 -4.93
N VAL A 29 -6.82 -5.20 -5.47
CA VAL A 29 -6.50 -5.46 -6.89
C VAL A 29 -6.62 -6.93 -7.29
N ASP A 30 -6.55 -7.84 -6.31
CA ASP A 30 -6.71 -9.30 -6.49
C ASP A 30 -8.18 -9.77 -6.41
N GLY A 31 -9.12 -8.86 -6.10
CA GLY A 31 -10.55 -9.17 -6.09
C GLY A 31 -11.11 -9.59 -4.73
N PHE A 32 -10.43 -9.28 -3.63
CA PHE A 32 -10.97 -9.47 -2.28
C PHE A 32 -11.74 -8.24 -1.81
N VAL A 33 -12.95 -8.44 -1.29
CA VAL A 33 -13.79 -7.35 -0.77
C VAL A 33 -13.16 -6.77 0.49
N LEU A 34 -13.02 -5.44 0.52
CA LEU A 34 -12.55 -4.69 1.70
C LEU A 34 -13.71 -4.05 2.43
N ALA A 35 -14.68 -3.50 1.71
CA ALA A 35 -15.91 -2.92 2.22
C ALA A 35 -16.90 -2.74 1.08
N GLU A 36 -18.20 -2.76 1.38
CA GLU A 36 -19.25 -2.54 0.40
C GLU A 36 -20.39 -1.67 0.91
N ASP A 37 -21.05 -0.99 -0.01
CA ASP A 37 -22.33 -0.34 0.16
C ASP A 37 -23.15 -0.50 -1.13
N LEU A 38 -23.69 -1.70 -1.34
CA LEU A 38 -24.47 -2.08 -2.53
C LEU A 38 -25.97 -2.06 -2.22
N ALA A 39 -26.71 -1.11 -2.80
CA ALA A 39 -28.17 -1.12 -2.73
C ALA A 39 -28.78 -2.01 -3.82
N ARG A 40 -30.08 -2.28 -3.68
CA ARG A 40 -30.85 -2.96 -4.72
C ARG A 40 -30.91 -2.08 -5.97
N ALA A 41 -30.62 -2.67 -7.11
CA ALA A 41 -30.84 -2.05 -8.42
C ALA A 41 -32.34 -1.91 -8.71
N GLN A 42 -32.67 -1.17 -9.76
CA GLN A 42 -34.05 -0.85 -10.16
C GLN A 42 -34.88 -2.09 -10.50
N ASP A 43 -34.23 -3.17 -10.94
CA ASP A 43 -34.86 -4.46 -11.25
C ASP A 43 -35.06 -5.36 -10.01
N GLY A 44 -34.78 -4.85 -8.81
CA GLY A 44 -34.92 -5.54 -7.54
C GLY A 44 -33.74 -6.45 -7.18
N ARG A 45 -32.77 -6.67 -8.09
CA ARG A 45 -31.57 -7.47 -7.81
C ARG A 45 -30.56 -6.63 -7.03
N ARG A 46 -29.90 -7.26 -6.06
CA ARG A 46 -28.74 -6.69 -5.38
C ARG A 46 -27.48 -7.32 -5.99
N PRO A 47 -26.53 -6.53 -6.51
CA PRO A 47 -25.23 -7.07 -6.89
C PRO A 47 -24.56 -7.71 -5.68
N GLU A 48 -23.89 -8.84 -5.90
CA GLU A 48 -23.09 -9.50 -4.87
C GLU A 48 -21.66 -8.95 -4.87
N ALA A 49 -21.09 -8.78 -3.68
CA ALA A 49 -19.80 -8.13 -3.47
C ALA A 49 -18.65 -8.94 -4.10
N GLU A 50 -18.61 -10.23 -3.79
CA GLU A 50 -17.52 -11.13 -4.13
C GLU A 50 -17.42 -11.35 -5.64
N PRO A 51 -18.52 -11.63 -6.39
CA PRO A 51 -18.47 -11.70 -7.84
C PRO A 51 -18.07 -10.37 -8.49
N LEU A 52 -18.56 -9.24 -7.97
CA LEU A 52 -18.21 -7.92 -8.50
C LEU A 52 -16.73 -7.58 -8.28
N ALA A 53 -16.17 -7.95 -7.12
CA ALA A 53 -14.74 -7.76 -6.82
C ALA A 53 -13.86 -8.62 -7.75
N ALA A 54 -14.22 -9.90 -7.95
CA ALA A 54 -13.50 -10.80 -8.85
C ALA A 54 -13.53 -10.30 -10.31
N LEU A 55 -14.69 -9.86 -10.80
CA LEU A 55 -14.82 -9.29 -12.14
C LEU A 55 -14.03 -7.99 -12.29
N THR A 56 -14.02 -7.15 -11.25
CA THR A 56 -13.20 -5.93 -11.22
C THR A 56 -11.72 -6.27 -11.34
N ALA A 57 -11.21 -7.25 -10.59
CA ALA A 57 -9.82 -7.69 -10.66
C ALA A 57 -9.45 -8.21 -12.07
N ALA A 58 -10.32 -9.00 -12.68
CA ALA A 58 -10.12 -9.47 -14.06
C ALA A 58 -10.08 -8.30 -15.07
N ALA A 59 -10.98 -7.33 -14.92
CA ALA A 59 -11.00 -6.14 -15.78
C ALA A 59 -9.76 -5.26 -15.60
N LEU A 60 -9.24 -5.12 -14.38
CA LEU A 60 -7.98 -4.41 -14.11
C LEU A 60 -6.79 -5.09 -14.81
N GLY A 61 -6.72 -6.42 -14.78
CA GLY A 61 -5.68 -7.17 -15.50
C GLY A 61 -5.70 -6.92 -17.01
N LEU A 62 -6.88 -6.71 -17.61
CA LEU A 62 -7.01 -6.30 -19.00
C LEU A 62 -6.61 -4.82 -19.19
N ALA A 63 -7.09 -3.93 -18.32
CA ALA A 63 -6.78 -2.50 -18.38
C ALA A 63 -5.28 -2.22 -18.25
N PHE A 64 -4.56 -2.93 -17.38
CA PHE A 64 -3.12 -2.81 -17.22
C PHE A 64 -2.38 -3.19 -18.50
N ARG A 65 -2.72 -4.35 -19.09
CA ARG A 65 -2.14 -4.80 -20.36
C ARG A 65 -2.46 -3.85 -21.52
N MET A 66 -3.66 -3.31 -21.55
CA MET A 66 -4.06 -2.35 -22.58
C MET A 66 -3.30 -1.03 -22.44
N ASN A 67 -3.11 -0.53 -21.22
CA ASN A 67 -2.31 0.67 -20.97
C ASN A 67 -0.84 0.48 -21.34
N GLU A 68 -0.27 -0.68 -21.06
CA GLU A 68 1.08 -1.05 -21.48
C GLU A 68 1.20 -1.08 -23.00
N ALA A 69 0.31 -1.85 -23.67
CA ALA A 69 0.31 -2.00 -25.12
C ALA A 69 0.10 -0.68 -25.88
N THR A 70 -0.59 0.28 -25.28
CA THR A 70 -0.87 1.60 -25.88
C THR A 70 0.05 2.71 -25.37
N GLY A 71 0.94 2.44 -24.42
CA GLY A 71 1.83 3.44 -23.82
C GLY A 71 1.07 4.56 -23.10
N ARG A 72 -0.02 4.25 -22.39
CA ARG A 72 -0.83 5.22 -21.62
C ARG A 72 -0.41 5.37 -20.16
N GLY A 73 0.61 4.62 -19.73
CA GLY A 73 1.17 4.70 -18.38
C GLY A 73 0.35 3.94 -17.33
N ALA A 74 0.42 4.39 -16.08
CA ALA A 74 -0.25 3.72 -14.97
C ALA A 74 -1.78 3.81 -15.07
N PHE A 75 -2.47 2.76 -14.60
CA PHE A 75 -3.91 2.77 -14.47
C PHE A 75 -4.40 3.89 -13.54
N ARG A 76 -5.46 4.56 -13.97
CA ARG A 76 -6.12 5.61 -13.18
C ARG A 76 -7.57 5.23 -12.91
N GLU A 77 -8.28 4.88 -13.98
CA GLU A 77 -9.70 4.55 -13.94
C GLU A 77 -10.11 3.71 -15.16
N LEU A 78 -11.21 2.97 -15.00
CA LEU A 78 -11.94 2.25 -16.03
C LEU A 78 -13.41 2.69 -15.96
N LEU A 79 -14.02 2.97 -17.10
CA LEU A 79 -15.46 3.27 -17.19
C LEU A 79 -16.10 2.31 -18.19
N LEU A 80 -17.11 1.59 -17.73
CA LEU A 80 -17.98 0.76 -18.55
C LEU A 80 -19.34 1.44 -18.62
N HIS A 81 -19.86 1.63 -19.83
CA HIS A 81 -21.19 2.15 -20.08
C HIS A 81 -22.03 1.04 -20.68
N GLY A 82 -23.06 0.61 -19.95
CA GLY A 82 -24.08 -0.30 -20.43
C GLY A 82 -25.43 0.41 -20.57
N GLU A 83 -26.40 -0.27 -21.16
CA GLU A 83 -27.74 0.27 -21.40
C GLU A 83 -28.44 0.81 -20.14
N LEU A 84 -28.10 0.26 -18.97
CA LEU A 84 -28.74 0.60 -17.69
C LEU A 84 -27.88 1.50 -16.79
N GLY A 85 -26.73 1.97 -17.28
CA GLY A 85 -25.86 2.89 -16.56
C GLY A 85 -24.38 2.51 -16.61
N TYR A 86 -23.65 2.92 -15.57
CA TYR A 86 -22.20 2.92 -15.57
C TYR A 86 -21.62 2.03 -14.46
N VAL A 87 -20.51 1.36 -14.78
CA VAL A 87 -19.58 0.80 -13.80
C VAL A 87 -18.26 1.56 -13.92
N ALA A 88 -17.88 2.27 -12.86
CA ALA A 88 -16.67 3.07 -12.84
C ALA A 88 -15.72 2.55 -11.76
N THR A 89 -14.51 2.17 -12.14
CA THR A 89 -13.46 1.69 -11.22
C THR A 89 -12.31 2.68 -11.17
N TYR A 90 -11.89 3.07 -9.97
CA TYR A 90 -10.84 4.04 -9.71
C TYR A 90 -9.73 3.41 -8.86
N ALA A 91 -8.47 3.71 -9.15
CA ALA A 91 -7.36 3.32 -8.30
C ALA A 91 -7.47 3.96 -6.91
N ALA A 92 -7.39 3.16 -5.84
CA ALA A 92 -7.43 3.60 -4.44
C ALA A 92 -6.13 3.20 -3.74
N GLY A 93 -5.02 3.83 -4.15
CA GLY A 93 -3.68 3.42 -3.74
C GLY A 93 -3.13 2.24 -4.56
N PRO A 94 -2.03 1.61 -4.13
CA PRO A 94 -1.36 0.56 -4.90
C PRO A 94 -2.01 -0.82 -4.80
N THR A 95 -2.80 -1.07 -3.76
CA THR A 95 -3.33 -2.40 -3.43
C THR A 95 -4.84 -2.52 -3.49
N ALA A 96 -5.55 -1.40 -3.73
CA ALA A 96 -7.00 -1.37 -3.71
C ALA A 96 -7.61 -0.52 -4.83
N VAL A 97 -8.89 -0.76 -5.07
CA VAL A 97 -9.72 -0.06 -6.03
C VAL A 97 -11.10 0.25 -5.46
N LEU A 98 -11.69 1.33 -5.95
CA LEU A 98 -13.08 1.72 -5.70
C LEU A 98 -13.89 1.46 -6.97
N THR A 99 -14.91 0.62 -6.91
CA THR A 99 -15.87 0.38 -8.00
C THR A 99 -17.22 0.98 -7.65
N LEU A 100 -17.80 1.77 -8.56
CA LEU A 100 -19.08 2.45 -8.42
C LEU A 100 -20.08 1.95 -9.46
N LEU A 101 -21.31 1.72 -9.03
CA LEU A 101 -22.45 1.42 -9.88
C LEU A 101 -23.35 2.64 -9.91
N ALA A 102 -23.53 3.23 -11.10
CA ALA A 102 -24.28 4.46 -11.29
C ALA A 102 -25.36 4.31 -12.35
N ASP A 103 -26.44 5.07 -12.21
CA ASP A 103 -27.50 5.13 -13.21
C ASP A 103 -27.03 5.81 -14.52
N ASP A 104 -27.74 5.55 -15.62
CA ASP A 104 -27.47 6.11 -16.96
C ASP A 104 -27.56 7.64 -17.02
N ARG A 105 -28.36 8.26 -16.16
CA ARG A 105 -28.56 9.73 -16.17
C ARG A 105 -27.51 10.46 -15.34
N ILE A 106 -26.51 9.76 -14.80
CA ILE A 106 -25.47 10.39 -14.00
C ILE A 106 -24.65 11.37 -14.85
N ASN A 107 -24.31 12.51 -14.25
CA ASN A 107 -23.29 13.37 -14.84
C ASN A 107 -21.92 12.69 -14.69
N VAL A 108 -21.36 12.18 -15.80
CA VAL A 108 -20.09 11.45 -15.83
C VAL A 108 -18.93 12.29 -15.27
N GLY A 109 -18.92 13.61 -15.51
CA GLY A 109 -17.93 14.53 -14.92
C GLY A 109 -18.00 14.54 -13.39
N ARG A 110 -19.21 14.58 -12.82
CA ARG A 110 -19.43 14.49 -11.36
C ARG A 110 -19.06 13.11 -10.82
N LEU A 111 -19.35 12.04 -11.57
CA LEU A 111 -18.93 10.67 -11.21
C LEU A 111 -17.41 10.57 -11.07
N HIS A 112 -16.64 11.07 -12.05
CA HIS A 112 -15.18 11.09 -11.95
C HIS A 112 -14.67 12.00 -10.84
N LEU A 113 -15.25 13.19 -10.66
CA LEU A 113 -14.82 14.12 -9.62
C LEU A 113 -14.94 13.48 -8.23
N GLU A 114 -16.11 12.95 -7.91
CA GLU A 114 -16.38 12.37 -6.59
C GLU A 114 -15.76 10.98 -6.43
N GLY A 115 -15.73 10.18 -7.49
CA GLY A 115 -15.10 8.86 -7.50
C GLY A 115 -13.59 8.93 -7.24
N ARG A 116 -12.86 9.81 -7.95
CA ARG A 116 -11.42 10.01 -7.71
C ARG A 116 -11.15 10.54 -6.31
N ARG A 117 -11.99 11.46 -5.82
CA ARG A 117 -11.86 12.05 -4.49
C ARG A 117 -12.07 11.00 -3.38
N ALA A 118 -13.07 10.15 -3.52
CA ALA A 118 -13.34 9.05 -2.58
C ALA A 118 -12.26 7.97 -2.66
N ALA A 119 -11.82 7.57 -3.86
CA ALA A 119 -10.75 6.60 -4.04
C ALA A 119 -9.44 7.06 -3.38
N GLY A 120 -9.10 8.36 -3.49
CA GLY A 120 -7.96 8.94 -2.79
C GLY A 120 -8.08 8.86 -1.26
N ARG A 121 -9.26 9.13 -0.70
CA ARG A 121 -9.52 8.98 0.74
C ARG A 121 -9.44 7.53 1.20
N ILE A 122 -10.05 6.60 0.46
CA ILE A 122 -9.96 5.16 0.74
C ILE A 122 -8.51 4.69 0.70
N GLY A 123 -7.74 5.10 -0.31
CA GLY A 123 -6.32 4.78 -0.40
C GLY A 123 -5.53 5.28 0.81
N ALA A 124 -5.84 6.48 1.33
CA ALA A 124 -5.23 7.00 2.55
C ALA A 124 -5.61 6.18 3.80
N LEU A 125 -6.89 5.83 3.97
CA LEU A 125 -7.38 5.00 5.08
C LEU A 125 -6.73 3.61 5.10
N LEU A 126 -6.45 3.04 3.92
CA LEU A 126 -5.81 1.74 3.78
C LEU A 126 -4.27 1.80 3.91
N ALA A 127 -3.67 2.98 3.71
CA ALA A 127 -2.24 3.21 3.85
C ALA A 127 -1.82 3.47 5.29
N GLU A 128 -2.75 3.75 6.20
CA GLU A 128 -2.44 3.89 7.62
C GLU A 128 -1.73 2.62 8.11
N PRO A 129 -0.51 2.75 8.69
CA PRO A 129 0.18 1.59 9.23
C PRO A 129 -0.76 0.96 10.25
N ARG A 130 -1.10 -0.32 10.06
CA ARG A 130 -1.64 -1.13 11.14
C ARG A 130 -0.64 -0.99 12.29
N SER A 131 -1.01 -0.21 13.30
CA SER A 131 -0.30 -0.22 14.57
C SER A 131 -0.53 -1.61 15.12
N PHE A 132 0.33 -2.54 14.75
CA PHE A 132 0.51 -3.72 15.56
C PHE A 132 0.95 -3.19 16.92
N PRO A 133 0.22 -3.48 18.01
CA PRO A 133 0.79 -3.34 19.33
C PRO A 133 2.15 -4.02 19.28
N ALA A 134 3.21 -3.31 19.68
CA ALA A 134 4.54 -3.88 19.77
C ALA A 134 4.54 -4.96 20.87
N GLU A 135 4.00 -6.13 20.56
CA GLU A 135 3.96 -7.27 21.47
C GLU A 135 5.16 -8.18 21.14
N HIS A 136 6.17 -8.01 21.99
CA HIS A 136 7.27 -8.94 22.29
C HIS A 136 8.38 -9.11 21.24
N SER A 137 9.21 -8.08 21.08
CA SER A 137 10.66 -8.30 21.01
C SER A 137 11.29 -7.83 22.31
N THR A 138 11.08 -8.61 23.37
CA THR A 138 12.00 -8.64 24.51
C THR A 138 13.11 -9.63 24.15
N ALA A 139 13.87 -9.34 23.10
CA ALA A 139 15.16 -9.97 22.94
C ALA A 139 16.09 -9.32 23.97
N GLU A 140 16.05 -9.84 25.19
CA GLU A 140 17.13 -9.69 26.15
C GLU A 140 18.44 -10.09 25.42
N PRO A 141 19.48 -9.24 25.41
CA PRO A 141 20.74 -9.62 24.79
C PRO A 141 21.27 -10.89 25.49
N PRO A 142 21.74 -11.91 24.74
CA PRO A 142 22.22 -13.13 25.37
C PRO A 142 23.36 -12.79 26.32
N ALA A 143 23.24 -13.24 27.56
CA ALA A 143 24.27 -13.08 28.59
C ALA A 143 25.64 -13.55 28.05
N PRO A 144 26.74 -12.88 28.39
CA PRO A 144 28.05 -13.29 27.94
C PRO A 144 28.36 -14.69 28.49
N SER A 145 28.48 -15.66 27.58
CA SER A 145 29.01 -17.00 27.85
C SER A 145 30.43 -16.84 28.41
N ASP A 146 30.60 -17.11 29.70
CA ASP A 146 31.89 -17.12 30.38
C ASP A 146 32.69 -18.35 29.90
N SER A 147 33.21 -18.27 28.68
CA SER A 147 34.15 -19.23 28.10
C SER A 147 35.54 -18.64 28.18
N ARG A 148 36.08 -18.50 29.40
CA ARG A 148 37.50 -18.17 29.57
C ARG A 148 38.33 -19.38 29.19
N PRO A 149 39.21 -19.31 28.17
CA PRO A 149 40.25 -20.32 28.05
C PRO A 149 41.21 -20.12 29.23
N GLN A 150 41.39 -21.17 30.04
CA GLN A 150 42.38 -21.24 31.10
C GLN A 150 43.79 -21.27 30.48
N LEU A 151 44.28 -20.12 29.99
CA LEU A 151 45.66 -20.00 29.56
C LEU A 151 46.52 -19.65 30.77
N GLU A 152 46.89 -20.72 31.47
CA GLU A 152 48.16 -20.97 32.14
C GLU A 152 49.07 -19.74 32.30
N ARG A 153 49.06 -19.22 33.54
CA ARG A 153 50.00 -18.21 34.03
C ARG A 153 51.43 -18.78 34.06
N ARG A 154 52.10 -18.84 32.91
CA ARG A 154 53.56 -18.95 32.87
C ARG A 154 54.17 -17.55 32.95
N ARG A 155 54.48 -17.16 34.18
CA ARG A 155 55.34 -16.00 34.47
C ARG A 155 56.70 -16.21 33.78
N LEU A 156 57.15 -15.24 32.99
CA LEU A 156 58.56 -15.09 32.65
C LEU A 156 59.05 -13.70 33.10
N PRO A 157 60.30 -13.61 33.59
CA PRO A 157 60.74 -12.46 34.37
C PRO A 157 61.14 -11.28 33.49
N LEU A 158 61.06 -10.10 34.11
CA LEU A 158 61.56 -8.81 33.68
C LEU A 158 62.93 -8.90 32.99
N GLU A 159 63.07 -8.29 31.82
CA GLU A 159 64.31 -7.60 31.46
C GLU A 159 64.04 -6.24 30.83
N ARG A 160 64.83 -5.30 31.33
CA ARG A 160 64.85 -3.88 31.03
C ARG A 160 65.62 -3.68 29.73
N ARG A 161 65.19 -2.70 28.92
CA ARG A 161 66.03 -1.65 28.32
C ARG A 161 65.11 -0.76 27.47
N ARG A 162 64.66 0.37 28.02
CA ARG A 162 65.26 1.70 27.77
C ARG A 162 65.68 1.95 26.32
N ARG A 163 65.08 3.03 25.79
CA ARG A 163 65.65 4.05 24.89
C ARG A 163 65.65 3.72 23.40
N ASN A 164 64.71 4.30 22.66
CA ASN A 164 64.95 5.53 21.88
C ASN A 164 63.69 5.90 21.06
N ALA A 165 63.18 7.11 21.26
CA ALA A 165 62.61 7.93 20.17
C ALA A 165 63.78 8.77 19.61
N PRO A 166 63.81 9.21 18.34
CA PRO A 166 62.88 10.22 17.77
C PRO A 166 62.31 9.79 16.39
N ALA A 167 61.09 10.17 15.99
CA ALA A 167 60.60 11.46 15.45
C ALA A 167 60.68 11.54 13.89
N PRO A 168 59.84 12.39 13.26
CA PRO A 168 59.24 12.22 11.92
C PRO A 168 60.07 12.90 10.82
N GLU A 169 59.67 12.75 9.55
CA GLU A 169 59.91 13.62 8.37
C GLU A 169 59.66 12.78 7.10
N ASP A 170 59.26 13.28 5.92
CA ASP A 170 58.74 14.55 5.44
C ASP A 170 58.36 14.35 3.95
N SER A 171 57.48 15.21 3.45
CA SER A 171 57.54 15.78 2.10
C SER A 171 57.37 14.90 0.84
N ALA A 172 56.17 15.02 0.28
CA ALA A 172 55.88 15.80 -0.93
C ALA A 172 56.34 15.35 -2.35
N ARG A 173 55.47 15.75 -3.30
CA ARG A 173 55.65 15.96 -4.76
C ARG A 173 55.55 14.66 -5.58
N ARG A 174 54.90 14.57 -6.75
CA ARG A 174 54.66 15.48 -7.90
C ARG A 174 53.35 15.01 -8.61
N THR A 175 52.46 15.86 -9.15
CA THR A 175 52.43 16.35 -10.58
C THR A 175 52.97 15.30 -11.56
N THR A 176 52.30 14.84 -12.61
CA THR A 176 51.58 15.40 -13.79
C THR A 176 51.14 14.11 -14.54
N GLU A 177 50.14 14.00 -15.41
CA GLU A 177 49.69 14.76 -16.58
C GLU A 177 48.43 14.05 -17.11
#